data_AF-A0A7Z2SAD2-F1
#
_entry.id   AF-A0A7Z2SAD2-F1
#
_cell.length_a   1.000
_cell.length_b   1.000
_cell.length_c   1.000
_cell.angle_alpha   90.00
_cell.angle_beta   90.00
_cell.angle_gamma   90.00
#
_symmetry.space_group_name_H-M   'P 1'
#
loop_
_entity.id
_entity.type
_entity.pdbx_description
1 polymer ?
#
loop_
_entity_poly.entity_id
_entity_poly.type
_entity_poly.pdbx_seq_one_letter_code
_entity_poly.pdbx_strand_id
1 'polypeptide(L)'
;MRIEGTAALLQALIAVHPAKRVDAPQFQPGAAPPPPAGQSAVSPPVQSVQMLVALAAAGPEPDRRAEIARQAEQGVNALETLHRALIAGTVGPQKLRELREWTRRRDRSPDTALSTLLDEIELRILVELAKLERRG
;
A
#
# COMPACT_ATOMS: atom_id res chain seq x y z
N MET A 1 -1.81 -11.72 25.09
CA MET A 1 -0.44 -11.85 24.55
C MET A 1 0.01 -10.46 24.10
N ARG A 2 0.90 -9.81 24.86
CA ARG A 2 1.52 -8.51 24.52
C ARG A 2 2.92 -8.79 23.97
N ILE A 3 3.28 -8.16 22.85
CA ILE A 3 4.54 -8.40 22.16
C ILE A 3 5.52 -7.28 22.55
N GLU A 4 6.37 -7.53 23.54
CA GLU A 4 7.44 -6.62 23.99
C GLU A 4 8.70 -6.78 23.12
N GLY A 5 8.57 -6.50 21.82
CA GLY A 5 9.65 -6.77 20.85
C GLY A 5 10.42 -5.53 20.36
N THR A 6 9.88 -4.33 20.52
CA THR A 6 10.42 -3.14 19.81
C THR A 6 11.43 -2.33 20.61
N ALA A 7 11.49 -2.49 21.94
CA ALA A 7 12.41 -1.74 22.79
C ALA A 7 13.86 -2.24 22.71
N ALA A 8 14.07 -3.55 22.49
CA ALA A 8 15.41 -4.15 22.42
C ALA A 8 16.19 -3.72 21.17
N LEU A 9 15.50 -3.46 20.06
CA LEU A 9 16.13 -3.09 18.79
C LEU A 9 16.59 -1.62 18.77
N LEU A 10 15.93 -0.75 19.55
CA LEU A 10 16.33 0.65 19.75
C LEU A 10 17.50 0.81 20.74
N GLN A 11 17.68 -0.12 21.69
CA GLN A 11 18.82 -0.08 22.62
C GLN A 11 20.14 -0.57 22.01
N ALA A 12 20.09 -1.41 20.98
CA ALA A 12 21.29 -1.87 20.27
C ALA A 12 21.97 -0.76 19.43
N LEU A 13 21.27 0.34 19.14
CA LEU A 13 21.80 1.46 18.35
C LEU A 13 22.54 2.52 19.19
N ILE A 14 22.49 2.45 20.52
CA ILE A 14 23.03 3.49 21.44
C ILE A 14 24.21 2.96 22.29
N ALA A 15 24.55 1.68 22.20
CA ALA A 15 25.67 1.10 22.95
C ALA A 15 27.04 1.45 22.33
N VAL A 16 27.52 2.67 22.62
CA VAL A 16 28.93 3.05 22.49
C VAL A 16 29.75 2.12 23.41
N HIS A 17 30.49 1.20 22.81
CA HIS A 17 31.44 0.37 23.55
C HIS A 17 32.64 1.23 23.98
N PRO A 18 33.06 1.23 25.26
CA PRO A 18 34.30 1.87 25.66
C PRO A 18 35.48 1.05 25.13
N ALA A 19 36.20 1.61 24.16
CA ALA A 19 37.40 0.98 23.62
C ALA A 19 38.47 0.85 24.71
N LYS A 20 38.95 -0.38 24.91
CA LYS A 20 40.06 -0.74 25.79
C LYS A 20 41.33 -0.02 25.32
N ARG A 21 41.91 0.84 26.16
CA ARG A 21 43.18 1.54 25.89
C ARG A 21 44.29 0.51 25.81
N VAL A 22 44.86 0.35 24.61
CA VAL A 22 46.11 -0.36 24.37
C VAL A 22 47.19 0.69 24.28
N ASP A 23 48.15 0.68 25.20
CA ASP A 23 49.36 1.50 25.11
C ASP A 23 50.19 1.01 23.92
N ALA A 24 50.43 1.91 22.96
CA ALA A 24 51.33 1.69 21.84
C ALA A 24 52.33 2.87 21.78
N PRO A 25 53.60 2.62 21.39
CA PRO A 25 54.66 3.61 21.48
C PRO A 25 54.42 4.82 20.56
N GLN A 26 54.82 5.98 21.08
CA GLN A 26 54.73 7.30 20.48
C GLN A 26 55.41 7.37 19.10
N PHE A 27 54.62 7.67 18.06
CA PHE A 27 55.07 7.86 16.69
C PHE A 27 55.56 9.31 16.46
N GLN A 28 56.80 9.47 15.98
CA GLN A 28 57.40 10.75 15.60
C GLN A 28 57.08 11.07 14.13
N PRO A 29 56.73 12.32 13.76
CA PRO A 29 56.41 12.64 12.38
C PRO A 29 57.68 12.78 11.53
N GLY A 30 57.93 11.81 10.66
CA GLY A 30 58.79 11.94 9.49
C GLY A 30 58.03 12.62 8.34
N ALA A 31 58.76 13.40 7.55
CA ALA A 31 58.27 14.27 6.47
C ALA A 31 57.26 13.61 5.50
N ALA A 32 56.29 14.41 5.05
CA ALA A 32 55.16 14.02 4.21
C ALA A 32 55.58 13.61 2.78
N PRO A 33 55.13 12.44 2.28
CA PRO A 33 55.06 12.15 0.84
C PRO A 33 53.74 12.66 0.24
N PRO A 34 53.69 12.98 -1.07
CA PRO A 34 52.50 13.50 -1.75
C PRO A 34 51.33 12.50 -1.73
N PRO A 35 50.06 12.97 -1.77
CA PRO A 35 48.90 12.10 -1.71
C PRO A 35 48.80 11.23 -2.98
N PRO A 36 48.37 9.96 -2.86
CA PRO A 36 48.07 9.13 -4.02
C PRO A 36 46.85 9.67 -4.77
N ALA A 37 46.91 9.60 -6.11
CA ALA A 37 45.82 9.97 -7.00
C ALA A 37 44.56 9.12 -6.72
N GLY A 38 43.46 9.83 -6.45
CA GLY A 38 42.06 9.46 -6.66
C GLY A 38 41.68 7.98 -6.58
N GLN A 39 41.43 7.47 -5.38
CA GLN A 39 40.49 6.36 -5.22
C GLN A 39 39.07 6.92 -5.23
N SER A 40 38.25 6.35 -6.11
CA SER A 40 36.88 6.74 -6.42
C SER A 40 36.01 6.94 -5.17
N ALA A 41 35.61 8.19 -4.92
CA ALA A 41 34.49 8.48 -4.05
C ALA A 41 33.19 8.17 -4.82
N VAL A 42 32.78 6.91 -4.83
CA VAL A 42 31.40 6.56 -5.18
C VAL A 42 30.55 6.90 -3.95
N SER A 43 30.08 8.14 -3.88
CA SER A 43 29.07 8.57 -2.91
C SER A 43 27.77 7.77 -3.09
N PRO A 44 27.04 7.46 -2.01
CA PRO A 44 26.34 6.20 -1.88
C PRO A 44 24.84 6.27 -2.24
N PRO A 45 24.17 5.10 -2.40
CA PRO A 45 22.74 4.88 -2.75
C PRO A 45 21.67 5.55 -1.86
N VAL A 46 22.05 6.40 -0.91
CA VAL A 46 21.16 7.02 0.07
C VAL A 46 20.14 7.96 -0.58
N GLN A 47 20.53 8.67 -1.64
CA GLN A 47 19.63 9.55 -2.38
C GLN A 47 18.55 8.77 -3.15
N SER A 48 18.89 7.58 -3.66
CA SER A 48 17.93 6.69 -4.33
C SER A 48 16.89 6.14 -3.34
N VAL A 49 17.29 5.79 -2.12
CA VAL A 49 16.36 5.31 -1.09
C VAL A 49 15.42 6.44 -0.63
N GLN A 50 15.93 7.65 -0.41
CA GLN A 50 15.11 8.81 -0.04
C GLN A 50 14.08 9.15 -1.13
N MET A 51 14.45 9.03 -2.40
CA MET A 51 13.51 9.21 -3.52
C MET A 51 12.42 8.14 -3.55
N LEU A 52 12.75 6.87 -3.26
CA LEU A 52 11.75 5.80 -3.18
C LEU A 52 10.80 5.99 -1.99
N VAL A 53 11.29 6.47 -0.85
CA VAL A 53 10.45 6.81 0.33
C VAL A 53 9.53 7.98 0.02
N ALA A 54 10.04 9.04 -0.64
CA ALA A 54 9.22 10.17 -1.05
C ALA A 54 8.12 9.77 -2.04
N LEU A 55 8.43 8.89 -3.00
CA LEU A 55 7.45 8.36 -3.95
C LEU A 55 6.40 7.47 -3.26
N ALA A 56 6.80 6.65 -2.27
CA ALA A 56 5.87 5.86 -1.49
C ALA A 56 4.96 6.72 -0.59
N ALA A 57 5.49 7.83 -0.06
CA ALA A 57 4.75 8.78 0.74
C ALA A 57 3.74 9.61 -0.07
N ALA A 58 3.91 9.72 -1.39
CA ALA A 58 3.02 10.48 -2.28
C ALA A 58 1.60 9.91 -2.40
N GLY A 59 1.37 8.66 -1.97
CA GLY A 59 0.04 8.04 -2.00
C GLY A 59 -0.48 7.76 -3.43
N PRO A 60 -1.71 7.24 -3.57
CA PRO A 60 -2.31 7.04 -4.88
C PRO A 60 -2.58 8.37 -5.58
N GLU A 61 -2.29 8.43 -6.88
CA GLU A 61 -2.62 9.57 -7.74
C GLU A 61 -4.10 9.97 -7.57
N PRO A 62 -4.40 11.27 -7.39
CA PRO A 62 -5.75 11.75 -7.11
C PRO A 62 -6.75 11.31 -8.19
N ASP A 63 -6.32 11.28 -9.45
CA ASP A 63 -7.13 10.84 -10.58
C ASP A 63 -7.50 9.35 -10.48
N ARG A 64 -6.56 8.51 -10.04
CA ARG A 64 -6.82 7.08 -9.87
C ARG A 64 -7.81 6.83 -8.73
N ARG A 65 -7.67 7.55 -7.63
CA ARG A 65 -8.60 7.46 -6.50
C ARG A 65 -10.00 7.90 -6.91
N ALA A 66 -10.12 8.99 -7.68
CA ALA A 66 -11.39 9.49 -8.19
C ALA A 66 -12.09 8.48 -9.11
N GLU A 67 -11.34 7.83 -10.02
CA GLU A 67 -11.92 6.82 -10.92
C GLU A 67 -12.43 5.60 -10.15
N ILE A 68 -11.68 5.12 -9.15
CA ILE A 68 -12.11 4.00 -8.30
C ILE A 68 -13.35 4.39 -7.48
N ALA A 69 -13.40 5.63 -6.96
CA ALA A 69 -14.58 6.13 -6.26
C ALA A 69 -15.82 6.17 -7.17
N ARG A 70 -15.66 6.61 -8.42
CA ARG A 70 -16.72 6.58 -9.44
C ARG A 70 -17.20 5.15 -9.71
N GLN A 71 -16.29 4.18 -9.74
CA GLN A 71 -16.64 2.78 -9.90
C GLN A 71 -17.45 2.24 -8.70
N ALA A 72 -17.12 2.63 -7.47
CA ALA A 72 -17.89 2.30 -6.28
C ALA A 72 -19.31 2.87 -6.37
N GLU A 73 -19.44 4.15 -6.77
CA GLU A 73 -20.74 4.80 -6.97
C GLU A 73 -21.60 4.07 -8.02
N GLN A 74 -20.99 3.64 -9.13
CA GLN A 74 -21.68 2.81 -10.13
C GLN A 74 -22.21 1.49 -9.55
N GLY A 75 -21.45 0.85 -8.66
CA GLY A 75 -21.87 -0.38 -7.98
C GLY A 75 -23.09 -0.16 -7.07
N VAL A 76 -23.07 0.91 -6.28
CA VAL A 76 -24.22 1.31 -5.43
C VAL A 76 -25.44 1.66 -6.27
N ASN A 77 -25.27 2.45 -7.34
CA ASN A 77 -26.36 2.81 -8.24
C ASN A 77 -26.97 1.59 -8.95
N ALA A 78 -26.15 0.57 -9.27
CA ALA A 78 -26.62 -0.68 -9.83
C ALA A 78 -27.47 -1.48 -8.83
N LEU A 79 -27.06 -1.53 -7.55
CA LEU A 79 -27.86 -2.12 -6.47
C LEU A 79 -29.20 -1.41 -6.27
N GLU A 80 -29.20 -0.08 -6.25
CA GLU A 80 -30.41 0.74 -6.15
C GLU A 80 -31.38 0.48 -7.32
N THR A 81 -30.83 0.38 -8.53
CA THR A 81 -31.62 0.07 -9.72
C THR A 81 -32.20 -1.34 -9.65
N LEU A 82 -31.42 -2.32 -9.18
CA LEU A 82 -31.91 -3.68 -8.97
C LEU A 82 -33.03 -3.69 -7.91
N HIS A 83 -32.87 -2.98 -6.81
CA HIS A 83 -33.88 -2.89 -5.75
C HIS A 83 -35.22 -2.35 -6.29
N ARG A 84 -35.19 -1.25 -7.06
CA ARG A 84 -36.38 -0.71 -7.73
C ARG A 84 -37.03 -1.72 -8.68
N ALA A 85 -36.22 -2.43 -9.47
CA ALA A 85 -36.72 -3.46 -10.39
C ALA A 85 -37.33 -4.66 -9.65
N LEU A 86 -36.78 -5.05 -8.49
CA LEU A 86 -37.34 -6.09 -7.63
C LEU A 86 -38.71 -5.71 -7.08
N ILE A 87 -38.87 -4.46 -6.63
CA ILE A 87 -40.17 -3.94 -6.17
C ILE A 87 -41.20 -3.95 -7.31
N ALA A 88 -40.78 -3.56 -8.52
CA ALA A 88 -41.65 -3.54 -9.69
C ALA A 88 -41.91 -4.94 -10.30
N GLY A 89 -41.18 -5.98 -9.87
CA GLY A 89 -41.24 -7.31 -10.48
C GLY A 89 -40.65 -7.37 -11.91
N THR A 90 -39.80 -6.42 -12.29
CA THR A 90 -39.29 -6.23 -13.67
C THR A 90 -37.80 -6.57 -13.83
N VAL A 91 -37.26 -7.45 -12.97
CA VAL A 91 -35.84 -7.83 -13.04
C VAL A 91 -35.54 -8.62 -14.31
N GLY A 92 -34.84 -7.99 -15.24
CA GLY A 92 -34.40 -8.62 -16.49
C GLY A 92 -33.01 -9.27 -16.39
N PRO A 93 -32.73 -10.30 -17.22
CA PRO A 93 -31.46 -11.03 -17.21
C PRO A 93 -30.25 -10.15 -17.57
N GLN A 94 -30.46 -9.09 -18.36
CA GLN A 94 -29.41 -8.14 -18.71
C GLN A 94 -28.85 -7.41 -17.48
N LYS A 95 -29.71 -6.98 -16.55
CA LYS A 95 -29.29 -6.29 -15.32
C LYS A 95 -28.45 -7.20 -14.42
N LEU A 96 -28.81 -8.49 -14.35
CA LEU A 96 -28.05 -9.48 -13.59
C LEU A 96 -26.67 -9.73 -14.20
N ARG A 97 -26.56 -9.75 -15.53
CA ARG A 97 -25.27 -9.83 -16.21
C ARG A 97 -24.41 -8.61 -15.91
N GLU A 98 -24.97 -7.40 -16.00
CA GLU A 98 -24.26 -6.16 -15.69
C GLU A 98 -23.65 -6.17 -14.29
N LEU A 99 -24.39 -6.67 -13.30
CA LEU A 99 -23.91 -6.79 -11.91
C LEU A 99 -22.77 -7.81 -11.77
N ARG A 100 -22.87 -9.00 -12.38
CA ARG A 100 -21.77 -9.98 -12.40
C ARG A 100 -20.53 -9.43 -13.07
N GLU A 101 -20.72 -8.65 -14.12
CA GLU A 101 -19.63 -8.03 -14.85
C GLU A 101 -18.98 -6.89 -14.05
N TRP A 102 -19.76 -6.13 -13.27
CA TRP A 102 -19.20 -5.15 -12.35
C TRP A 102 -18.30 -5.81 -11.31
N THR A 103 -18.72 -6.92 -10.69
CA THR A 103 -17.89 -7.62 -9.68
C THR A 103 -16.59 -8.15 -10.29
N ARG A 104 -16.60 -8.57 -11.57
CA ARG A 104 -15.41 -9.04 -12.28
C ARG A 104 -14.44 -7.93 -12.67
N ARG A 105 -14.96 -6.75 -13.01
CA ARG A 105 -14.18 -5.61 -13.53
C ARG A 105 -13.77 -4.61 -12.47
N ARG A 106 -14.20 -4.78 -11.21
CA ARG A 106 -13.85 -3.83 -10.15
C ARG A 106 -12.34 -3.76 -9.97
N ASP A 107 -11.82 -2.54 -9.81
CA ASP A 107 -10.42 -2.30 -9.53
C ASP A 107 -10.11 -2.53 -8.05
N ARG A 108 -8.85 -2.86 -7.77
CA ARG A 108 -8.33 -2.86 -6.40
C ARG A 108 -7.80 -1.47 -6.07
N SER A 109 -8.19 -0.98 -4.89
CA SER A 109 -7.69 0.30 -4.37
C SER A 109 -6.52 0.06 -3.39
N PRO A 110 -5.44 0.85 -3.47
CA PRO A 110 -4.45 0.89 -2.39
C PRO A 110 -4.96 1.69 -1.16
N ASP A 111 -5.99 2.51 -1.33
CA ASP A 111 -6.69 3.17 -0.21
C ASP A 111 -7.55 2.14 0.51
N THR A 112 -7.18 1.82 1.75
CA THR A 112 -7.86 0.81 2.57
C THR A 112 -9.34 1.12 2.76
N ALA A 113 -9.74 2.38 2.94
CA ALA A 113 -11.14 2.72 3.15
C ALA A 113 -11.97 2.46 1.89
N LEU A 114 -11.44 2.85 0.73
CA LEU A 114 -12.10 2.64 -0.55
C LEU A 114 -12.12 1.16 -0.95
N SER A 115 -11.07 0.40 -0.62
CA SER A 115 -11.03 -1.05 -0.82
C SER A 115 -12.12 -1.75 -0.01
N THR A 116 -12.23 -1.44 1.28
CA THR A 116 -13.28 -2.01 2.15
C THR A 116 -14.68 -1.71 1.60
N LEU A 117 -14.92 -0.47 1.16
CA LEU A 117 -16.21 -0.10 0.58
C LEU A 117 -16.52 -0.91 -0.69
N LEU A 118 -15.54 -1.09 -1.59
CA LEU A 118 -15.73 -1.91 -2.78
C LEU A 118 -16.01 -3.38 -2.45
N ASP A 119 -15.34 -3.93 -1.44
CA ASP A 119 -15.54 -5.30 -0.98
C ASP A 119 -16.96 -5.48 -0.40
N GLU A 120 -17.46 -4.52 0.37
CA GLU A 120 -18.83 -4.51 0.90
C GLU A 120 -19.88 -4.44 -0.21
N ILE A 121 -19.65 -3.58 -1.22
CA ILE A 121 -20.53 -3.47 -2.38
C ILE A 121 -20.55 -4.79 -3.17
N GLU A 122 -19.37 -5.38 -3.44
CA GLU A 122 -19.27 -6.67 -4.11
C GLU A 122 -20.01 -7.76 -3.35
N LEU A 123 -19.77 -7.88 -2.05
CA LEU A 123 -20.44 -8.87 -1.20
C LEU A 123 -21.96 -8.70 -1.30
N ARG A 124 -22.46 -7.46 -1.25
CA ARG A 124 -23.89 -7.19 -1.37
C ARG A 124 -24.43 -7.61 -2.73
N ILE A 125 -23.73 -7.31 -3.82
CA ILE A 125 -24.11 -7.72 -5.18
C ILE A 125 -24.18 -9.25 -5.28
N LEU A 126 -23.14 -9.95 -4.82
CA LEU A 126 -23.10 -11.41 -4.86
C LEU A 126 -24.24 -12.05 -4.06
N VAL A 127 -24.55 -11.49 -2.88
CA VAL A 127 -25.68 -11.95 -2.06
C VAL A 127 -27.01 -11.73 -2.78
N GLU A 128 -27.23 -10.58 -3.41
CA GLU A 128 -28.48 -10.33 -4.15
C GLU A 128 -28.62 -11.22 -5.38
N LEU A 129 -27.53 -11.48 -6.12
CA LEU A 129 -27.52 -12.45 -7.22
C LEU A 129 -27.86 -13.86 -6.73
N ALA A 130 -27.25 -14.32 -5.64
CA ALA A 130 -27.53 -15.64 -5.07
C ALA A 130 -28.98 -15.76 -4.57
N LYS A 131 -29.54 -14.71 -3.97
CA LYS A 131 -30.96 -14.67 -3.57
C LYS A 131 -31.90 -14.83 -4.75
N LEU A 132 -31.56 -14.25 -5.90
CA LEU A 132 -32.35 -14.34 -7.12
C LEU A 132 -32.24 -15.71 -7.77
N GLU A 133 -31.04 -16.28 -7.82
CA GLU A 133 -30.81 -17.66 -8.29
C GLU A 133 -31.57 -18.70 -7.46
N ARG A 134 -31.74 -18.47 -6.15
CA ARG A 134 -32.55 -19.34 -5.29
C ARG A 134 -34.07 -19.21 -5.51
N ARG A 135 -34.54 -18.07 -6.06
CA ARG A 135 -35.98 -17.79 -6.24
C ARG A 135 -36.50 -18.18 -7.62
N GLY A 136 -35.62 -18.21 -8.63
CA GLY A 136 -35.93 -18.72 -9.97
C GLY A 136 -35.86 -20.24 -10.02
#